data_AF-A0A7Z0I376-F1
#
_entry.id   AF-A0A7Z0I376-F1
#
_cell.length_a   1.000
_cell.length_b   1.000
_cell.length_c   1.000
_cell.angle_alpha   90.00
_cell.angle_beta   90.00
_cell.angle_gamma   90.00
#
_symmetry.space_group_name_H-M   'P 1'
#
loop_
_entity.id
_entity.type
_entity.pdbx_description
1 polymer ?
#
loop_
_entity_poly.entity_id
_entity_poly.type
_entity_poly.pdbx_seq_one_letter_code
_entity_poly.pdbx_strand_id
1 'polypeptide(L)'
;MAKVFHDANGEKQVLDLDAIWRRQSVPEALQRALLLAAAEAHDAITRPPPGVRNMSEWAKQQACWNGLKGRKLDYDEDFDSCLTLVETARSTRRAARATEVMTEGINAQTEAVSLGAGFWNTVMDWGRSERKLTPKDMQILQICASMPRRIPTDFQAKHAMDLLARLKDQGFEGGRSQ
;
A
#
# COMPACT_ATOMS: atom_id res chain seq x y z
N MET A 1 2.14 -18.15 -9.94
CA MET A 1 2.68 -17.42 -8.77
C MET A 1 2.11 -17.89 -7.43
N ALA A 2 0.79 -18.09 -7.27
CA ALA A 2 0.20 -18.50 -5.98
C ALA A 2 0.85 -19.74 -5.34
N LYS A 3 1.16 -20.77 -6.13
CA LYS A 3 1.87 -21.98 -5.66
C LYS A 3 3.29 -21.68 -5.17
N VAL A 4 4.11 -20.99 -5.96
CA VAL A 4 5.47 -20.57 -5.55
C VAL A 4 5.42 -19.74 -4.28
N PHE A 5 4.49 -18.78 -4.19
CA PHE A 5 4.32 -17.95 -2.99
C PHE A 5 3.91 -18.76 -1.76
N HIS A 6 3.03 -19.75 -1.94
CA HIS A 6 2.64 -20.68 -0.89
C HIS A 6 3.83 -21.52 -0.39
N ASP A 7 4.64 -22.03 -1.30
CA ASP A 7 5.77 -22.90 -0.95
C ASP A 7 6.96 -22.13 -0.37
N ALA A 8 7.19 -20.91 -0.87
CA ALA A 8 8.28 -20.04 -0.42
C ALA A 8 8.00 -19.37 0.94
N ASN A 9 6.74 -19.23 1.34
CA ASN A 9 6.37 -18.58 2.59
C ASN A 9 6.23 -19.59 3.72
N GLY A 10 7.35 -19.87 4.38
CA GLY A 10 7.41 -20.68 5.59
C GLY A 10 7.53 -19.83 6.86
N GLU A 11 7.80 -20.51 7.98
CA GLU A 11 7.99 -19.85 9.28
C GLU A 11 9.28 -19.02 9.34
N LYS A 12 10.32 -19.42 8.60
CA LYS A 12 11.67 -18.82 8.66
C LYS A 12 11.96 -17.90 7.49
N GLN A 13 11.52 -18.28 6.29
CA GLN A 13 11.83 -17.61 5.04
C GLN A 13 10.57 -17.30 4.26
N VAL A 14 10.63 -16.23 3.48
CA VAL A 14 9.59 -15.73 2.58
C VAL A 14 10.24 -15.24 1.30
N LEU A 15 9.45 -15.13 0.24
CA LEU A 15 9.92 -14.55 -1.02
C LEU A 15 10.37 -13.09 -0.80
N ASP A 16 11.56 -12.73 -1.28
CA ASP A 16 12.09 -11.36 -1.18
C ASP A 16 11.47 -10.44 -2.24
N LEU A 17 10.23 -10.04 -1.98
CA LEU A 17 9.48 -9.13 -2.84
C LEU A 17 10.11 -7.74 -2.94
N ASP A 18 10.86 -7.30 -1.92
CA ASP A 18 11.55 -6.01 -1.94
C ASP A 18 12.72 -6.04 -2.92
N ALA A 19 13.53 -7.11 -2.90
CA ALA A 19 14.60 -7.30 -3.87
C ALA A 19 14.07 -7.39 -5.31
N ILE A 20 12.98 -8.14 -5.53
CA ILE A 20 12.33 -8.24 -6.85
C ILE A 20 11.82 -6.87 -7.32
N TRP A 21 11.14 -6.14 -6.44
CA TRP A 21 10.63 -4.80 -6.75
C TRP A 21 11.76 -3.82 -7.07
N ARG A 22 12.84 -3.79 -6.27
CA ARG A 22 13.99 -2.90 -6.54
C ARG A 22 14.68 -3.18 -7.86
N ARG A 23 14.78 -4.45 -8.25
CA ARG A 23 15.36 -4.86 -9.53
C ARG A 23 14.48 -4.53 -10.74
N GLN A 24 13.18 -4.30 -10.53
CA GLN A 24 12.18 -4.14 -11.60
C GLN A 24 12.22 -5.30 -12.62
N SER A 25 12.61 -6.48 -12.15
CA SER A 25 12.79 -7.68 -12.98
C SER A 25 12.64 -8.93 -12.14
N VAL A 26 12.13 -10.01 -12.74
CA VAL A 26 12.04 -11.33 -12.09
C VAL A 26 13.39 -12.04 -12.22
N PRO A 27 14.04 -12.45 -11.11
CA PRO A 27 15.26 -13.25 -11.19
C PRO A 27 15.05 -14.56 -11.95
N GLU A 28 16.06 -15.04 -12.68
CA GLU A 28 15.95 -16.27 -13.48
C GLU A 28 15.55 -17.49 -12.64
N ALA A 29 16.10 -17.62 -11.42
CA ALA A 29 15.72 -18.69 -10.48
C ALA A 29 14.22 -18.66 -10.16
N LEU A 30 13.65 -17.47 -9.91
CA LEU A 30 12.22 -17.30 -9.69
C LEU A 30 11.40 -17.57 -10.97
N GLN A 31 11.92 -17.20 -12.14
CA GLN A 31 11.25 -17.49 -13.41
C GLN A 31 11.11 -18.99 -13.64
N ARG A 32 12.17 -19.78 -13.42
CA ARG A 32 12.13 -21.24 -13.53
C ARG A 32 11.16 -21.86 -12.54
N ALA A 33 11.17 -21.42 -11.29
CA ALA A 33 10.21 -21.84 -10.28
C ALA A 33 8.75 -21.52 -10.68
N LEU A 34 8.51 -20.34 -11.25
CA LEU A 34 7.19 -19.94 -11.75
C LEU A 34 6.73 -20.80 -12.93
N LEU A 35 7.63 -21.15 -13.85
CA LEU A 35 7.33 -22.02 -14.99
C LEU A 35 7.01 -23.45 -14.53
N LEU A 36 7.78 -24.00 -13.59
CA LEU A 36 7.48 -25.30 -12.98
C LEU A 36 6.10 -25.29 -12.34
N ALA A 37 5.82 -24.30 -11.50
CA ALA A 37 4.52 -24.17 -10.86
C ALA A 37 3.37 -23.94 -11.85
N ALA A 38 3.62 -23.28 -12.98
CA ALA A 38 2.63 -23.09 -14.04
C ALA A 38 2.31 -24.40 -14.76
N ALA A 39 3.32 -25.24 -15.03
CA ALA A 39 3.11 -26.57 -15.60
C ALA A 39 2.27 -27.46 -14.66
N GLU A 40 2.59 -27.45 -13.36
CA GLU A 40 1.81 -28.18 -12.35
C GLU A 40 0.38 -27.66 -12.20
N ALA A 41 0.20 -26.34 -12.26
CA ALA A 41 -1.13 -25.73 -12.24
C ALA A 41 -1.95 -26.12 -13.47
N HIS A 42 -1.32 -26.14 -14.66
CA HIS A 42 -1.96 -26.59 -15.89
C HIS A 42 -2.42 -28.04 -15.78
N ASP A 43 -1.57 -28.93 -15.28
CA ASP A 43 -1.93 -30.32 -15.06
C ASP A 43 -3.11 -30.46 -14.07
N ALA A 44 -3.08 -29.74 -12.95
CA ALA A 44 -4.17 -29.75 -11.96
C ALA A 44 -5.52 -29.25 -12.51
N ILE A 45 -5.51 -28.34 -13.50
CA ILE A 45 -6.73 -27.82 -14.14
C ILE A 45 -7.23 -28.77 -15.23
N THR A 46 -6.32 -29.32 -16.05
CA THR A 46 -6.65 -30.13 -17.22
C THR A 46 -6.91 -31.60 -16.91
N ARG A 47 -6.50 -32.08 -15.73
CA ARG A 47 -6.78 -33.45 -15.25
C ARG A 47 -7.64 -33.43 -13.98
N PRO A 48 -8.90 -32.95 -14.07
CA PRO A 48 -9.77 -32.89 -12.91
C PRO A 48 -10.28 -34.27 -12.50
N PRO A 49 -10.84 -34.42 -11.28
CA PRO A 49 -11.50 -35.64 -10.85
C PRO A 49 -12.66 -36.04 -11.79
N PRO A 50 -13.04 -37.34 -11.82
CA PRO A 50 -14.17 -37.82 -12.61
C PRO A 50 -15.46 -37.04 -12.33
N GLY A 51 -16.19 -36.69 -13.39
CA GLY A 51 -17.46 -35.95 -13.30
C GLY A 51 -17.34 -34.44 -13.53
N VAL A 52 -16.12 -33.88 -13.50
CA VAL A 52 -15.88 -32.48 -13.88
C VAL A 52 -15.90 -32.34 -15.40
N ARG A 53 -16.82 -31.53 -15.93
CA ARG A 53 -16.97 -31.29 -17.38
C ARG A 53 -16.48 -29.92 -17.83
N ASN A 54 -16.41 -28.94 -16.94
CA ASN A 54 -16.03 -27.56 -17.26
C ASN A 54 -14.75 -27.17 -16.52
N MET A 55 -13.65 -27.08 -17.26
CA MET A 55 -12.32 -26.77 -16.72
C MET A 55 -12.24 -25.35 -16.15
N SER A 56 -12.92 -24.38 -16.77
CA SER A 56 -12.93 -22.99 -16.31
C SER A 56 -13.64 -22.82 -14.99
N GLU A 57 -14.72 -23.59 -14.75
CA GLU A 57 -15.39 -23.61 -13.45
C GLU A 57 -14.59 -24.40 -12.41
N TRP A 58 -13.95 -25.50 -12.81
CA TRP A 58 -13.05 -26.26 -11.95
C TRP A 58 -11.88 -25.42 -11.43
N ALA A 59 -11.22 -24.65 -12.31
CA ALA A 59 -10.09 -23.80 -11.95
C ALA A 59 -10.42 -22.74 -10.88
N LYS A 60 -11.70 -22.39 -10.72
CA LYS A 60 -12.19 -21.46 -9.69
C LYS A 60 -12.51 -22.16 -8.36
N GLN A 61 -12.64 -23.49 -8.35
CA GLN A 61 -12.99 -24.25 -7.15
C GLN A 61 -11.80 -24.34 -6.19
N GLN A 62 -12.09 -24.20 -4.90
CA GLN A 62 -11.10 -24.41 -3.84
C GLN A 62 -10.46 -25.81 -3.90
N ALA A 63 -11.21 -26.81 -4.35
CA ALA A 63 -10.73 -28.17 -4.51
C ALA A 63 -9.59 -28.28 -5.56
N CYS A 64 -9.66 -27.52 -6.66
CA CYS A 64 -8.58 -27.45 -7.65
C CYS A 64 -7.31 -26.86 -7.05
N TRP A 65 -7.44 -25.76 -6.31
CA TRP A 65 -6.31 -25.15 -5.61
C TRP A 65 -5.73 -26.08 -4.56
N ASN A 66 -6.55 -26.74 -3.74
CA ASN A 66 -6.07 -27.68 -2.71
C ASN A 66 -5.28 -28.84 -3.34
N GLY A 67 -5.71 -29.34 -4.51
CA GLY A 67 -4.99 -30.34 -5.28
C GLY A 67 -3.58 -29.88 -5.67
N LEU A 68 -3.45 -28.66 -6.21
CA LEU A 68 -2.15 -28.08 -6.56
C LEU A 68 -1.30 -27.76 -5.31
N LYS A 69 -1.94 -27.19 -4.28
CA LYS A 69 -1.31 -26.81 -3.00
C LYS A 69 -0.60 -27.99 -2.36
N GLY A 70 -1.24 -29.16 -2.37
CA GLY A 70 -0.70 -30.41 -1.81
C GLY A 70 0.43 -31.06 -2.62
N ARG A 71 0.68 -30.63 -3.86
CA ARG A 71 1.81 -31.15 -4.65
C ARG A 71 3.13 -30.63 -4.08
N LYS A 72 4.11 -31.51 -3.94
CA LYS A 72 5.48 -31.10 -3.64
C LYS A 72 6.19 -30.79 -4.96
N LEU A 73 6.73 -29.57 -5.06
CA LEU A 73 7.50 -29.12 -6.22
C LEU A 73 8.96 -29.07 -5.79
N ASP A 74 9.83 -29.63 -6.61
CA ASP A 74 11.27 -29.57 -6.40
C ASP A 74 11.83 -28.41 -7.23
N TYR A 75 12.14 -27.30 -6.56
CA TYR A 75 12.73 -26.12 -7.17
C TYR A 75 14.25 -26.28 -7.28
N ASP A 76 14.86 -25.56 -8.22
CA ASP A 76 16.31 -25.55 -8.39
C ASP A 76 17.02 -25.02 -7.13
N GLU A 77 18.28 -25.44 -6.92
CA GLU A 77 19.08 -25.08 -5.74
C GLU A 77 19.25 -23.57 -5.55
N ASP A 78 19.25 -22.80 -6.64
CA ASP A 78 19.40 -21.35 -6.61
C ASP A 78 18.08 -20.61 -6.32
N PHE A 79 16.96 -21.31 -6.15
CA PHE A 79 15.69 -20.70 -5.76
C PHE A 79 15.78 -20.00 -4.40
N ASP A 80 16.58 -20.52 -3.48
CA ASP A 80 16.80 -19.93 -2.16
C ASP A 80 17.38 -18.51 -2.24
N SER A 81 18.05 -18.15 -3.34
CA SER A 81 18.52 -16.78 -3.59
C SER A 81 17.39 -15.75 -3.75
N CYS A 82 16.17 -16.22 -3.99
CA CYS A 82 14.96 -15.39 -4.08
C CYS A 82 14.25 -15.24 -2.73
N LEU A 83 14.76 -15.87 -1.67
CA LEU A 83 14.16 -15.87 -0.34
C LEU A 83 14.90 -14.93 0.61
N THR A 84 14.18 -14.42 1.59
CA THR A 84 14.72 -13.63 2.71
C THR A 84 14.10 -14.11 4.02
N LEU A 85 14.74 -13.78 5.14
CA LEU A 85 14.20 -14.10 6.45
C LEU A 85 12.92 -13.31 6.71
N VAL A 86 11.94 -13.94 7.37
CA VAL A 86 10.69 -13.29 7.78
C VAL A 86 10.94 -12.02 8.58
N GLU A 87 11.93 -12.05 9.49
CA GLU A 87 12.29 -10.89 10.31
C GLU A 87 12.87 -9.74 9.48
N THR A 88 13.74 -10.07 8.52
CA THR A 88 14.28 -9.09 7.57
C THR A 88 13.15 -8.44 6.78
N ALA A 89 12.26 -9.23 6.15
CA ALA A 89 11.12 -8.71 5.40
C ALA A 89 10.21 -7.81 6.27
N ARG A 90 9.96 -8.20 7.52
CA ARG A 90 9.17 -7.39 8.48
C ARG A 90 9.87 -6.07 8.82
N SER A 91 11.19 -6.11 9.05
CA SER A 91 11.97 -4.91 9.38
C SER A 91 11.99 -3.93 8.21
N THR A 92 12.22 -4.40 6.99
CA THR A 92 12.20 -3.60 5.75
C THR A 92 10.83 -2.96 5.55
N ARG A 93 9.74 -3.71 5.74
CA ARG A 93 8.38 -3.18 5.64
C ARG A 93 8.10 -2.08 6.67
N ARG A 94 8.57 -2.24 7.92
CA ARG A 94 8.42 -1.23 8.97
C ARG A 94 9.21 0.04 8.63
N ALA A 95 10.45 -0.10 8.16
CA ALA A 95 11.28 1.02 7.75
C ALA A 95 10.69 1.80 6.56
N ALA A 96 10.18 1.07 5.55
CA ALA A 96 9.49 1.66 4.40
C ALA A 96 8.26 2.48 4.85
N ARG A 97 7.42 1.92 5.73
CA ARG A 97 6.25 2.63 6.27
C ARG A 97 6.64 3.87 7.09
N ALA A 98 7.70 3.79 7.88
CA ALA A 98 8.16 4.96 8.64
C ALA A 98 8.62 6.10 7.72
N THR A 99 9.33 5.75 6.64
CA THR A 99 9.79 6.69 5.62
C THR A 99 8.61 7.31 4.86
N GLU A 100 7.60 6.51 4.50
CA GLU A 100 6.37 6.97 3.87
C GLU A 100 5.63 7.97 4.74
N VAL A 101 5.39 7.65 6.03
CA VAL A 101 4.74 8.56 6.98
C VAL A 101 5.49 9.88 7.13
N MET A 102 6.83 9.83 7.22
CA MET A 102 7.65 11.03 7.27
C MET A 102 7.52 11.87 6.00
N THR A 103 7.54 11.23 4.83
CA THR A 103 7.42 11.91 3.53
C THR A 103 6.04 12.54 3.35
N GLU A 104 4.97 11.84 3.72
CA GLU A 104 3.61 12.38 3.76
C GLU A 104 3.52 13.61 4.66
N GLY A 105 4.13 13.55 5.84
CA GLY A 105 4.18 14.68 6.78
C GLY A 105 4.88 15.90 6.20
N ILE A 106 6.03 15.71 5.56
CA ILE A 106 6.78 16.77 4.87
C ILE A 106 5.97 17.36 3.72
N ASN A 107 5.32 16.52 2.92
CA ASN A 107 4.50 16.97 1.80
C ASN A 107 3.31 17.80 2.30
N ALA A 108 2.60 17.33 3.33
CA ALA A 108 1.49 18.07 3.93
C ALA A 108 1.93 19.43 4.50
N GLN A 109 3.08 19.47 5.18
CA GLN A 109 3.63 20.73 5.70
C GLN A 109 4.02 21.69 4.58
N THR A 110 4.65 21.18 3.51
CA THR A 110 5.01 21.97 2.34
C THR A 110 3.78 22.57 1.67
N GLU A 111 2.74 21.76 1.46
CA GLU A 111 1.48 22.22 0.87
C GLU A 111 0.80 23.26 1.77
N ALA A 112 0.73 23.01 3.08
CA ALA A 112 0.15 23.96 4.01
C ALA A 112 0.86 25.32 3.99
N VAL A 113 2.20 25.31 3.96
CA VAL A 113 2.99 26.55 3.81
C VAL A 113 2.73 27.22 2.47
N SER A 114 2.63 26.45 1.38
CA SER A 114 2.39 26.99 0.03
C SER A 114 1.04 27.70 -0.11
N LEU A 115 -0.01 27.18 0.56
CA LEU A 115 -1.33 27.80 0.60
C LEU A 115 -1.32 29.12 1.38
N GLY A 116 -0.43 29.21 2.39
CA GLY A 116 -0.17 30.45 3.12
C GLY A 116 -1.26 30.86 4.11
N ALA A 117 -0.90 31.80 5.00
CA ALA A 117 -1.76 32.22 6.11
C ALA A 117 -3.12 32.79 5.67
N GLY A 118 -3.15 33.54 4.57
CA GLY A 118 -4.39 34.15 4.05
C GLY A 118 -5.44 33.10 3.69
N PHE A 119 -5.03 32.06 2.96
CA PHE A 119 -5.90 30.95 2.60
C PHE A 119 -6.46 30.24 3.84
N TRP A 120 -5.60 29.94 4.81
CA TRP A 120 -6.02 29.26 6.04
C TRP A 120 -6.97 30.09 6.91
N ASN A 121 -6.88 31.43 6.86
CA ASN A 121 -7.91 32.30 7.46
C ASN A 121 -9.25 32.14 6.74
N THR A 122 -9.28 32.12 5.40
CA THR A 122 -10.52 31.88 4.64
C THR A 122 -11.15 30.52 4.96
N VAL A 123 -10.33 29.46 5.05
CA VAL A 123 -10.79 28.12 5.46
C VAL A 123 -11.40 28.15 6.86
N MET A 124 -10.73 28.84 7.80
CA MET A 124 -11.19 28.97 9.19
C MET A 124 -12.50 29.74 9.29
N ASP A 125 -12.63 30.87 8.58
CA ASP A 125 -13.81 31.71 8.63
C ASP A 125 -15.03 30.99 8.04
N TRP A 126 -14.86 30.33 6.90
CA TRP A 126 -15.92 29.53 6.29
C TRP A 126 -16.32 28.34 7.18
N GLY A 127 -15.34 27.60 7.72
CA GLY A 127 -15.63 26.48 8.61
C GLY A 127 -16.37 26.92 9.88
N ARG A 128 -16.06 28.12 10.41
CA ARG A 128 -16.77 28.74 11.54
C ARG A 128 -18.20 29.13 11.17
N SER A 129 -18.43 29.79 10.04
CA SER A 129 -19.77 30.20 9.61
C SER A 129 -20.69 29.00 9.42
N GLU A 130 -20.15 27.91 8.88
CA GLU A 130 -20.86 26.66 8.64
C GLU A 130 -21.00 25.77 9.89
N ARG A 131 -20.34 26.14 11.01
CA ARG A 131 -20.26 25.34 12.25
C ARG A 131 -19.73 23.91 12.03
N LYS A 132 -18.79 23.74 11.09
CA LYS A 132 -18.21 22.44 10.70
C LYS A 132 -16.82 22.17 11.32
N LEU A 133 -16.40 22.99 12.29
CA LEU A 133 -15.09 22.89 12.95
C LEU A 133 -15.20 22.39 14.39
N THR A 134 -14.32 21.45 14.75
CA THR A 134 -14.08 21.06 16.14
C THR A 134 -13.10 22.03 16.84
N PRO A 135 -12.99 22.01 18.18
CA PRO A 135 -11.97 22.78 18.88
C PRO A 135 -10.54 22.49 18.41
N LYS A 136 -10.24 21.23 18.08
CA LYS A 136 -8.94 20.82 17.53
C LYS A 136 -8.70 21.43 16.15
N ASP A 137 -9.71 21.40 15.29
CA ASP A 137 -9.65 22.01 13.94
C ASP A 137 -9.33 23.50 14.03
N MET A 138 -10.01 24.22 14.92
CA MET A 138 -9.78 25.65 15.11
C MET A 138 -8.36 25.97 15.60
N GLN A 139 -7.83 25.19 16.56
CA GLN A 139 -6.46 25.38 17.05
C GLN A 139 -5.43 25.20 15.94
N ILE A 140 -5.60 24.18 15.10
CA ILE A 140 -4.67 23.86 14.01
C ILE A 140 -4.77 24.89 12.89
N LEU A 141 -5.98 25.29 12.50
CA LEU A 141 -6.17 26.36 11.51
C LEU A 141 -5.59 27.69 11.98
N GLN A 142 -5.69 28.01 13.28
CA GLN A 142 -5.09 29.23 13.84
C GLN A 142 -3.56 29.21 13.76
N ILE A 143 -2.93 28.04 13.94
CA ILE A 143 -1.49 27.88 13.74
C ILE A 143 -1.13 28.14 12.27
N CYS A 144 -1.85 27.53 11.33
CA CYS A 144 -1.61 27.70 9.89
C CYS A 144 -1.84 29.16 9.45
N ALA A 145 -2.87 29.81 9.97
CA ALA A 145 -3.18 31.23 9.74
C ALA A 145 -2.16 32.19 10.37
N SER A 146 -1.27 31.71 11.25
CA SER A 146 -0.22 32.51 11.89
C SER A 146 1.12 32.46 11.15
N MET A 147 1.19 31.83 9.98
CA MET A 147 2.39 31.83 9.15
C MET A 147 2.73 33.26 8.66
N PRO A 148 4.02 33.63 8.56
CA PRO A 148 5.21 32.79 8.75
C PRO A 148 5.68 32.69 10.21
N ARG A 149 5.05 33.40 11.17
CA ARG A 149 5.49 33.45 12.57
C ARG A 149 5.45 32.08 13.26
N ARG A 150 4.50 31.23 12.88
CA ARG A 150 4.41 29.83 13.32
C ARG A 150 4.17 28.93 12.11
N ILE A 151 5.02 27.93 11.93
CA ILE A 151 4.87 26.89 10.92
C ILE A 151 4.22 25.67 11.60
N PRO A 152 3.14 25.09 11.03
CA PRO A 152 2.51 23.90 11.60
C PRO A 152 3.49 22.72 11.57
N THR A 153 3.43 21.82 12.55
CA THR A 153 4.18 20.55 12.48
C THR A 153 3.64 19.66 11.36
N ASP A 154 4.39 18.63 10.98
CA ASP A 154 3.94 17.58 10.04
C ASP A 154 2.55 17.01 10.38
N PHE A 155 2.31 16.68 11.66
CA PHE A 155 1.01 16.17 12.13
C PHE A 155 -0.09 17.22 12.06
N GLN A 156 0.21 18.49 12.39
CA GLN A 156 -0.74 19.58 12.31
C GLN A 156 -1.10 19.89 10.86
N ALA A 157 -0.12 19.90 9.97
CA ALA A 157 -0.31 20.11 8.55
C ALA A 157 -1.13 19.00 7.92
N LYS A 158 -0.83 17.73 8.23
CA LYS A 158 -1.65 16.58 7.78
C LYS A 158 -3.10 16.72 8.23
N HIS A 159 -3.33 17.04 9.51
CA HIS A 159 -4.68 17.30 10.03
C HIS A 159 -5.36 18.48 9.30
N ALA A 160 -4.64 19.56 9.01
CA ALA A 160 -5.18 20.70 8.27
C ALA A 160 -5.57 20.33 6.84
N MET A 161 -4.79 19.49 6.16
CA MET A 161 -5.09 18.98 4.82
C MET A 161 -6.31 18.06 4.83
N ASP A 162 -6.42 17.14 5.79
CA ASP A 162 -7.59 16.26 5.95
C ASP A 162 -8.86 17.08 6.21
N LEU A 163 -8.75 18.10 7.06
CA LEU A 163 -9.82 19.05 7.34
C LEU A 163 -10.23 19.80 6.07
N LEU A 164 -9.26 20.31 5.30
CA LEU A 164 -9.53 21.02 4.06
C LEU A 164 -10.26 20.15 3.05
N ALA A 165 -9.84 18.88 2.87
CA ALA A 165 -10.53 17.92 2.01
C ALA A 165 -11.99 17.72 2.46
N ARG A 166 -12.20 17.50 3.77
CA ARG A 166 -13.54 17.36 4.35
C ARG A 166 -14.42 18.60 4.12
N LEU A 167 -13.85 19.80 4.26
CA LEU A 167 -14.59 21.05 4.03
C LEU A 167 -14.93 21.24 2.54
N LYS A 168 -14.02 20.87 1.62
CA LYS A 168 -14.27 20.90 0.17
C LYS A 168 -15.44 20.00 -0.21
N ASP A 169 -15.49 18.77 0.32
CA ASP A 169 -16.62 17.85 0.13
C ASP A 169 -17.95 18.41 0.67
N GLN A 170 -17.87 19.34 1.63
CA GLN A 170 -19.01 20.00 2.26
C GLN A 170 -19.37 21.35 1.63
N GLY A 171 -18.77 21.69 0.48
CA GLY A 171 -19.08 22.89 -0.30
C GLY A 171 -18.10 24.05 -0.14
N PHE A 172 -16.92 23.84 0.47
CA PHE A 172 -15.88 24.86 0.48
C PHE A 172 -15.21 24.99 -0.89
N GLU A 173 -15.63 26.00 -1.64
CA GLU A 173 -14.95 26.43 -2.86
C GLU A 173 -13.88 27.46 -2.47
N GLY A 174 -12.73 26.98 -1.97
CA GLY A 174 -11.61 27.84 -1.61
C GLY A 174 -11.32 28.84 -2.74
N GLY A 175 -11.20 30.12 -2.38
CA GLY A 175 -11.16 31.23 -3.34
C GLY A 175 -10.28 30.91 -4.53
N ARG A 176 -10.89 30.77 -5.71
CA ARG A 176 -10.18 30.70 -6.99
C ARG A 176 -9.40 31.99 -7.13
N SER A 177 -8.09 31.94 -6.91
CA SER A 177 -7.21 32.94 -7.50
C SER A 177 -7.27 32.73 -9.02
N GLN A 178 -7.83 33.72 -9.71
CA GLN A 178 -7.56 33.96 -11.13
C GLN A 178 -6.06 34.23 -11.33
#